data_AF-A0A059KU77-F1
#
_entry.id   AF-A0A059KU77-F1
#
_cell.length_a   1.000
_cell.length_b   1.000
_cell.length_c   1.000
_cell.angle_alpha   90.00
_cell.angle_beta   90.00
_cell.angle_gamma   90.00
#
_symmetry.space_group_name_H-M   'P 1'
#
loop_
_entity.id
_entity.type
_entity.pdbx_description
1 polymer ?
#
loop_
_entity_poly.entity_id
_entity_poly.type
_entity_poly.pdbx_seq_one_letter_code
_entity_poly.pdbx_strand_id
1 'polypeptide(L)'
;MMIRKPAGRPLGDTEYLLEQWGWWRMDGMGVPGYTSPTLALMRQAVAQPSASRNYCITDDWAIAIDSAVAKLSHRDQQMGDVIWLYFGAKWPMVRVGKHYGMSEGKTRELVRSGAAWVDCAIGFLSEVA
;
A
#
# COMPACT_ATOMS: atom_id res chain seq x y z
N MET A 1 -13.22 0.66 7.84
CA MET A 1 -13.61 -0.45 6.94
C MET A 1 -12.63 -1.59 7.19
N MET A 2 -13.07 -2.67 7.85
CA MET A 2 -12.26 -3.88 7.99
C MET A 2 -12.16 -4.54 6.62
N ILE A 3 -10.99 -4.48 5.98
CA ILE A 3 -10.75 -5.22 4.75
C ILE A 3 -10.67 -6.69 5.18
N ARG A 4 -11.74 -7.46 4.96
CA ARG A 4 -11.70 -8.91 5.21
C ARG A 4 -10.84 -9.52 4.11
N LYS A 5 -9.90 -10.40 4.49
CA LYS A 5 -9.12 -11.22 3.55
C LYS A 5 -10.09 -11.86 2.54
N PRO A 6 -10.00 -11.57 1.23
CA PRO A 6 -10.90 -12.15 0.26
C PRO A 6 -10.56 -13.63 0.09
N ALA A 7 -11.34 -14.50 0.71
CA ALA A 7 -11.14 -15.95 0.62
C ALA A 7 -11.33 -16.44 -0.83
N GLY A 8 -10.36 -17.20 -1.35
CA GLY A 8 -10.53 -18.01 -2.56
C GLY A 8 -10.13 -17.36 -3.89
N ARG A 9 -9.43 -16.22 -3.90
CA ARG A 9 -8.79 -15.69 -5.13
C ARG A 9 -7.28 -15.93 -5.09
N PRO A 10 -6.64 -16.41 -6.18
CA PRO A 10 -5.20 -16.65 -6.21
C PRO A 10 -4.37 -15.41 -5.82
N LEU A 11 -4.80 -14.23 -6.26
CA LEU A 11 -4.17 -12.93 -5.93
C LEU A 11 -4.86 -12.21 -4.76
N GLY A 12 -5.88 -12.82 -4.15
CA GLY A 12 -6.67 -12.17 -3.09
C GLY A 12 -5.84 -11.86 -1.85
N ASP A 13 -4.83 -12.70 -1.59
CA ASP A 13 -3.90 -12.52 -0.47
C ASP A 13 -2.91 -11.39 -0.75
N THR A 14 -2.41 -11.27 -1.99
CA THR A 14 -1.49 -10.21 -2.41
C THR A 14 -2.16 -8.85 -2.49
N GLU A 15 -3.36 -8.77 -3.09
CA GLU A 15 -4.14 -7.52 -3.13
C GLU A 15 -4.49 -7.05 -1.71
N TYR A 16 -4.80 -7.99 -0.80
CA TYR A 16 -4.97 -7.69 0.61
C TYR A 16 -3.69 -7.14 1.25
N LEU A 17 -2.54 -7.80 1.05
CA LEU A 17 -1.26 -7.33 1.56
C LEU A 17 -0.87 -5.95 1.02
N LEU A 18 -1.13 -5.67 -0.26
CA LEU A 18 -0.92 -4.36 -0.87
C LEU A 18 -1.84 -3.30 -0.25
N GLU A 19 -3.10 -3.64 0.04
CA GLU A 19 -3.99 -2.74 0.79
C GLU A 19 -3.44 -2.41 2.17
N GLN A 20 -2.95 -3.40 2.91
CA GLN A 20 -2.34 -3.25 4.23
C GLN A 20 -1.05 -2.42 4.17
N TRP A 21 -0.17 -2.73 3.22
CA TRP A 21 1.04 -1.96 2.93
C TRP A 21 0.72 -0.50 2.62
N GLY A 22 -0.34 -0.23 1.85
CA GLY A 22 -0.76 1.12 1.57
C GLY A 22 -1.17 1.90 2.82
N TRP A 23 -1.86 1.25 3.77
CA TRP A 23 -2.16 1.86 5.07
C TRP A 23 -0.89 2.07 5.93
N TRP A 24 0.00 1.08 5.96
CA TRP A 24 1.29 1.17 6.65
C TRP A 24 2.15 2.33 6.12
N ARG A 25 2.25 2.46 4.79
CA ARG A 25 3.06 3.48 4.12
C ARG A 25 2.52 4.90 4.33
N MET A 26 1.21 5.02 4.57
CA MET A 26 0.57 6.30 4.88
C MET A 26 0.54 6.60 6.39
N ASP A 27 0.95 5.66 7.26
CA ASP A 27 1.01 5.92 8.69
C ASP A 27 2.03 7.03 8.97
N GLY A 28 1.62 8.04 9.74
CA GLY A 28 2.42 9.22 10.01
C GLY A 28 2.56 10.22 8.84
N MET A 29 2.00 9.96 7.66
CA MET A 29 2.03 10.92 6.55
C MET A 29 1.26 12.20 6.92
N GLY A 30 1.92 13.35 6.80
CA GLY A 30 1.34 14.65 7.13
C GLY A 30 1.40 15.03 8.61
N VAL A 31 1.99 14.21 9.49
CA VAL A 31 2.36 14.65 10.84
C VAL A 31 3.68 15.44 10.73
N PRO A 32 3.69 16.75 11.01
CA PRO A 32 4.94 17.49 11.02
C PRO A 32 5.87 16.89 12.08
N GLY A 33 7.09 16.50 11.70
CA GLY A 33 8.10 16.02 12.66
C GLY A 33 8.52 17.08 13.70
N TYR A 34 8.19 18.35 13.42
CA TYR A 34 8.38 19.49 14.32
C TYR A 34 7.05 19.84 15.00
N THR A 35 6.66 19.04 15.98
CA THR A 35 5.61 19.46 16.93
C THR A 35 6.26 20.14 18.12
N SER A 36 5.63 21.17 18.69
CA SER A 36 6.20 21.78 19.90
C SER A 36 6.31 20.71 21.00
N PRO A 37 7.36 20.73 21.84
CA PRO A 37 7.50 19.78 22.96
C PRO A 37 6.23 19.70 23.82
N THR A 38 5.53 20.82 23.97
CA THR A 38 4.24 20.89 24.68
C THR A 38 3.14 20.08 23.97
N LEU A 39 3.05 20.14 22.64
CA LEU A 39 2.08 19.34 21.88
C LEU A 39 2.39 17.83 21.99
N ALA A 40 3.67 17.46 22.01
CA ALA A 40 4.08 16.06 22.25
C ALA A 40 3.66 15.58 23.65
N LEU A 41 3.90 16.39 24.69
CA LEU A 41 3.47 16.09 26.06
C LEU A 41 1.95 16.01 26.20
N MET A 42 1.20 16.92 25.58
CA MET A 42 -0.28 16.86 25.56
C MET A 42 -0.80 15.59 24.89
N ARG A 43 -0.14 15.14 23.81
CA ARG A 43 -0.49 13.89 23.13
C ARG A 43 -0.18 12.64 23.96
N GLN A 44 0.85 12.68 24.79
CA GLN A 44 1.18 11.59 25.72
C GLN A 44 0.25 11.57 26.95
N ALA A 45 -0.15 12.75 27.44
CA ALA A 45 -0.95 12.88 28.65
C ALA A 45 -2.44 12.51 28.46
N VAL A 46 -2.94 12.59 27.22
CA VAL A 46 -4.33 12.28 26.89
C VAL A 46 -4.35 11.08 25.96
N ALA A 47 -5.19 10.08 26.26
CA ALA A 47 -5.48 8.98 25.35
C ALA A 47 -5.92 9.56 24.01
N GLN A 48 -5.01 9.56 23.04
CA GLN A 48 -5.37 9.94 21.70
C GLN A 48 -6.34 8.87 21.19
N PRO A 49 -7.45 9.27 20.54
CA PRO A 49 -8.12 8.35 19.65
C PRO A 49 -7.07 7.99 18.61
N SER A 50 -6.36 6.87 18.80
CA SER A 50 -5.63 6.28 17.70
C SER A 50 -6.72 6.08 16.66
N ALA A 51 -6.61 6.73 15.51
CA ALA A 51 -7.27 6.19 14.33
C ALA A 51 -6.76 4.76 14.30
N SER A 52 -7.61 3.81 14.68
CA SER A 52 -7.20 2.44 14.93
C SER A 52 -6.35 2.05 13.73
N ARG A 53 -5.07 1.73 13.95
CA ARG A 53 -4.19 1.32 12.87
C ARG A 53 -4.84 0.07 12.28
N ASN A 54 -5.58 0.26 11.19
CA ASN A 54 -6.45 -0.77 10.63
C ASN A 54 -5.65 -1.72 9.73
N TYR A 55 -4.33 -1.78 9.94
CA TYR A 55 -3.44 -2.71 9.26
C TYR A 55 -2.79 -3.67 10.26
N CYS A 56 -2.64 -4.92 9.84
CA CYS A 56 -2.02 -6.00 10.60
C CYS A 56 -0.77 -6.57 9.91
N ILE A 57 -0.26 -5.89 8.88
CA ILE A 57 0.99 -6.26 8.21
C ILE A 57 2.18 -6.02 9.15
N THR A 58 3.14 -6.94 9.17
CA THR A 58 4.41 -6.75 9.90
C THR A 58 5.35 -5.86 9.10
N ASP A 59 6.26 -5.18 9.80
CA ASP A 59 7.24 -4.29 9.14
C ASP A 59 8.10 -5.03 8.11
N ASP A 60 8.50 -6.28 8.37
CA ASP A 60 9.26 -7.10 7.42
C ASP A 60 8.51 -7.32 6.10
N TRP A 61 7.22 -7.68 6.19
CA TRP A 61 6.36 -7.84 5.02
C TRP A 61 6.12 -6.51 4.31
N ALA A 62 5.93 -5.43 5.06
CA ALA A 62 5.73 -4.10 4.50
C ALA A 62 6.98 -3.65 3.73
N ILE A 63 8.18 -3.85 4.27
CA ILE A 63 9.46 -3.55 3.63
C ILE A 63 9.68 -4.43 2.39
N ALA A 64 9.36 -5.73 2.48
CA ALA A 64 9.49 -6.63 1.33
C ALA A 64 8.61 -6.15 0.16
N ILE A 65 7.34 -5.82 0.42
CA ILE A 65 6.42 -5.25 -0.58
C ILE A 65 6.94 -3.90 -1.09
N ASP A 66 7.42 -3.02 -0.21
CA ASP A 66 7.97 -1.72 -0.60
C ASP A 66 9.12 -1.88 -1.60
N SER A 67 10.04 -2.80 -1.31
CA SER A 67 11.16 -3.11 -2.18
C SER A 67 10.73 -3.70 -3.51
N ALA A 68 9.68 -4.54 -3.52
CA ALA A 68 9.12 -5.10 -4.73
C ALA A 68 8.48 -4.01 -5.60
N VAL A 69 7.67 -3.12 -5.02
CA VAL A 69 7.07 -2.00 -5.74
C VAL A 69 8.14 -1.05 -6.29
N ALA A 70 9.21 -0.77 -5.53
CA ALA A 70 10.32 0.04 -6.02
C ALA A 70 11.04 -0.60 -7.22
N LYS A 71 11.28 -1.91 -7.18
CA LYS A 71 11.83 -2.66 -8.32
C LYS A 71 10.88 -2.66 -9.53
N LEU A 72 9.56 -2.75 -9.28
CA LEU A 72 8.56 -2.64 -10.33
C LEU A 72 8.59 -1.26 -10.98
N SER A 73 8.58 -0.17 -10.20
CA SER A 73 8.69 1.20 -10.72
C SER A 73 9.97 1.42 -11.53
N HIS A 74 11.10 0.85 -11.11
CA HIS A 74 12.34 0.93 -11.87
C HIS A 74 12.25 0.19 -13.23
N ARG A 75 11.49 -0.90 -13.30
CA ARG A 75 11.31 -1.68 -14.53
C ARG A 75 10.24 -1.10 -15.46
N ASP A 76 9.12 -0.68 -14.87
CA ASP A 76 7.98 -0.07 -15.53
C ASP A 76 7.37 0.97 -14.58
N GLN A 77 7.72 2.23 -14.83
CA GLN A 77 7.28 3.35 -14.01
C GLN A 77 5.75 3.43 -13.94
N GLN A 78 5.07 3.23 -15.06
CA GLN A 78 3.61 3.33 -15.13
C GLN A 78 2.95 2.26 -14.28
N MET A 79 3.43 1.01 -14.37
CA MET A 79 2.86 -0.10 -13.60
C MET A 79 3.12 0.07 -12.09
N GLY A 80 4.32 0.50 -11.70
CA GLY A 80 4.64 0.79 -10.31
C GLY A 80 3.83 1.96 -9.74
N ASP A 81 3.70 3.04 -10.49
CA ASP A 81 2.90 4.20 -10.09
C ASP A 81 1.43 3.85 -9.92
N VAL A 82 0.87 3.00 -10.80
CA VAL A 82 -0.52 2.56 -10.70
C VAL A 82 -0.77 1.77 -9.42
N ILE A 83 0.17 0.92 -9.00
CA ILE A 83 0.12 0.22 -7.71
C ILE A 83 0.18 1.21 -6.55
N TRP A 84 1.13 2.17 -6.60
CA TRP A 84 1.26 3.20 -5.58
C TRP A 84 0.00 4.09 -5.46
N LEU A 85 -0.51 4.59 -6.58
CA LEU A 85 -1.67 5.49 -6.60
C LEU A 85 -2.93 4.78 -6.12
N TYR A 86 -3.14 3.53 -6.52
CA TYR A 86 -4.32 2.77 -6.13
C TYR A 86 -4.23 2.31 -4.67
N PHE A 87 -3.17 1.60 -4.28
CA PHE A 87 -3.08 1.00 -2.94
C PHE A 87 -2.50 1.95 -1.89
N GLY A 88 -1.49 2.74 -2.21
CA GLY A 88 -0.86 3.69 -1.29
C GLY A 88 -1.67 4.97 -1.12
N ALA A 89 -1.83 5.74 -2.20
CA ALA A 89 -2.56 7.01 -2.17
C ALA A 89 -4.09 6.84 -2.09
N LYS A 90 -4.61 5.61 -2.14
CA LYS A 90 -6.05 5.26 -2.10
C LYS A 90 -6.88 5.98 -3.17
N TRP A 91 -6.31 6.21 -4.35
CA TRP A 91 -7.06 6.81 -5.44
C TRP A 91 -8.07 5.81 -6.03
N PRO A 92 -9.32 6.21 -6.28
CA PRO A 92 -10.27 5.37 -7.01
C PRO A 92 -9.72 4.98 -8.39
N MET A 93 -10.04 3.77 -8.86
CA MET A 93 -9.56 3.25 -10.15
C MET A 93 -9.81 4.20 -11.33
N VAL A 94 -10.99 4.85 -11.35
CA VAL A 94 -11.36 5.85 -12.36
C VAL A 94 -10.43 7.06 -12.35
N ARG A 95 -9.99 7.50 -11.17
CA ARG A 95 -9.06 8.63 -11.03
C ARG A 95 -7.67 8.25 -11.55
N VAL A 96 -7.20 7.05 -11.22
CA VAL A 96 -5.91 6.52 -11.72
C VAL A 96 -5.95 6.41 -13.25
N GLY A 97 -7.03 5.86 -13.82
CA GLY A 97 -7.20 5.78 -15.27
C GLY A 97 -7.18 7.15 -15.94
N LYS A 98 -7.93 8.13 -15.40
CA LYS A 98 -7.91 9.51 -15.90
C LYS A 98 -6.52 10.15 -15.84
N HIS A 99 -5.73 9.85 -14.82
CA HIS A 99 -4.36 10.38 -14.68
C HIS A 99 -3.45 9.97 -15.86
N TYR A 100 -3.65 8.75 -16.39
CA TYR A 100 -2.90 8.22 -17.53
C TYR A 100 -3.67 8.22 -18.86
N GLY A 101 -4.87 8.81 -18.93
CA GLY A 101 -5.72 8.80 -20.13
C GLY A 101 -6.24 7.40 -20.52
N MET A 102 -6.39 6.49 -19.55
CA MET A 102 -6.81 5.10 -19.76
C MET A 102 -8.26 4.87 -19.31
N SER A 103 -8.90 3.85 -19.91
CA SER A 103 -10.19 3.37 -19.41
C SER A 103 -10.05 2.67 -18.06
N GLU A 104 -11.13 2.63 -17.28
CA GLU A 104 -11.13 1.93 -15.98
C GLU A 104 -10.81 0.44 -16.13
N GLY A 105 -11.32 -0.21 -17.19
CA GLY A 105 -11.03 -1.60 -17.49
C GLY A 105 -9.54 -1.84 -17.72
N LYS A 106 -8.90 -1.00 -18.55
CA LYS A 106 -7.46 -1.08 -18.82
C LYS A 106 -6.63 -0.81 -17.57
N THR A 107 -7.07 0.14 -16.75
CA THR A 107 -6.42 0.46 -15.47
C THR A 107 -6.48 -0.73 -14.51
N ARG A 108 -7.64 -1.40 -14.42
CA ARG A 108 -7.83 -2.60 -13.59
C ARG A 108 -6.97 -3.77 -14.07
N GLU A 109 -6.84 -3.96 -15.37
CA GLU A 109 -5.90 -4.94 -15.94
C GLU A 109 -4.46 -4.63 -15.49
N LEU A 110 -4.04 -3.37 -15.62
CA LEU A 110 -2.69 -2.95 -15.26
C LEU A 110 -2.40 -3.13 -13.76
N VAL A 111 -3.36 -2.79 -12.89
CA VAL A 111 -3.27 -3.06 -11.44
C VAL A 111 -3.13 -4.56 -11.16
N ARG A 112 -3.93 -5.42 -11.82
CA ARG A 112 -3.85 -6.87 -11.64
C ARG A 112 -2.51 -7.43 -12.11
N SER A 113 -2.00 -6.95 -13.25
CA SER A 113 -0.68 -7.32 -13.74
C SER A 113 0.43 -6.89 -12.77
N GLY A 114 0.36 -5.68 -12.23
CA GLY A 114 1.29 -5.21 -11.20
C GLY A 114 1.21 -6.03 -9.92
N ALA A 115 0.00 -6.36 -9.44
CA ALA A 115 -0.19 -7.18 -8.25
C ALA A 115 0.38 -8.60 -8.44
N ALA A 116 0.16 -9.22 -9.61
CA ALA A 116 0.73 -10.52 -9.93
C ALA A 116 2.27 -10.49 -10.02
N TRP A 117 2.84 -9.40 -10.52
CA TRP A 117 4.29 -9.23 -10.53
C TRP A 117 4.85 -9.12 -9.11
N VAL A 118 4.19 -8.35 -8.24
CA VAL A 118 4.58 -8.21 -6.83
C VAL A 118 4.48 -9.55 -6.10
N ASP A 119 3.38 -10.30 -6.31
CA ASP A 119 3.19 -11.64 -5.75
C ASP A 119 4.35 -12.58 -6.06
N CYS A 120 4.75 -12.60 -7.34
CA CYS A 120 5.89 -13.40 -7.78
C CYS A 120 7.20 -12.92 -7.13
N ALA A 121 7.43 -11.60 -7.07
CA ALA A 121 8.65 -11.03 -6.49
C ALA A 121 8.80 -11.31 -4.99
N ILE A 122 7.70 -11.27 -4.22
CA ILE A 122 7.73 -11.58 -2.78
C ILE A 122 7.81 -13.09 -2.51
N GLY A 123 7.25 -13.93 -3.39
CA GLY A 123 7.39 -15.38 -3.32
C GLY A 123 8.86 -15.80 -3.37
N PHE A 124 9.63 -15.24 -4.31
CA PHE A 124 11.08 -15.49 -4.38
C PHE A 124 11.86 -14.99 -3.17
N LEU A 125 11.47 -13.85 -2.57
CA LEU A 125 12.13 -13.33 -1.37
C LEU A 125 11.89 -14.22 -0.14
N SER A 126 10.72 -14.86 -0.08
CA SER A 126 10.35 -15.76 1.03
C SER A 126 11.05 -17.11 0.96
N GLU A 127 11.44 -17.58 -0.24
CA GLU A 127 12.18 -18.83 -0.43
C GLU A 127 13.69 -18.70 -0.21
N VAL A 128 14.23 -17.48 -0.28
CA VAL A 128 15.68 -17.19 -0.18
C VAL A 128 16.10 -16.82 1.24
N ALA A 129 15.15 -16.48 2.12
CA ALA A 129 15.37 -16.16 3.55
C ALA A 129 15.32 -17.41 4.43
#